data_AF-A0A4Q3HAD9-F1
#
_entry.id   AF-A0A4Q3HAD9-F1
#
_cell.length_a   1.000
_cell.length_b   1.000
_cell.length_c   1.000
_cell.angle_alpha   90.00
_cell.angle_beta   90.00
_cell.angle_gamma   90.00
#
_symmetry.space_group_name_H-M   'P 1'
#
loop_
_entity.id
_entity.type
_entity.pdbx_description
1 polymer ?
#
loop_
_entity_poly.entity_id
_entity_poly.type
_entity_poly.pdbx_seq_one_letter_code
_entity_poly.pdbx_strand_id
1 'polypeptide(L)' 'CIYCGFCQEACPVDAIVEGPNFEFATETREELYFSKEKLLANGDRWEREIASNLAADAPYR' A
#
# COMPACT_ATOMS: atom_id res chain seq x y z
N CYS A 1 10.30 -1.23 6.62
CA CYS A 1 8.84 -1.37 6.80
C CYS A 1 8.60 -2.26 8.00
N ILE A 2 7.77 -1.82 8.95
CA ILE A 2 7.27 -2.69 10.04
C ILE A 2 5.74 -2.83 9.97
N TYR A 3 5.13 -2.41 8.85
CA TYR A 3 3.69 -2.48 8.57
C TYR A 3 2.85 -1.80 9.67
N CYS A 4 3.22 -0.56 10.03
CA CYS A 4 2.55 0.19 11.09
C CYS A 4 1.54 1.25 10.60
N GLY A 5 1.28 1.36 9.30
CA GLY A 5 0.33 2.36 8.76
C GLY A 5 0.74 3.83 8.82
N PHE A 6 1.75 4.23 9.60
CA PHE A 6 2.07 5.66 9.82
C PHE A 6 2.45 6.44 8.55
N CYS A 7 2.98 5.79 7.52
CA CYS A 7 3.23 6.46 6.24
C CYS A 7 1.94 6.86 5.52
N GLN A 8 0.87 6.06 5.65
CA GLN A 8 -0.45 6.37 5.12
C GLN A 8 -1.09 7.53 5.89
N GLU A 9 -1.06 7.46 7.22
CA GLU A 9 -1.63 8.53 8.07
C GLU A 9 -0.90 9.87 7.91
N ALA A 10 0.42 9.83 7.73
CA ALA A 10 1.22 11.04 7.56
C ALA A 10 1.08 11.68 6.16
N CYS A 11 0.56 10.96 5.17
CA CYS A 11 0.51 11.46 3.81
C CYS A 11 -0.64 12.46 3.63
N PRO A 12 -0.38 13.74 3.30
CA PRO A 12 -1.43 14.77 3.21
C PRO A 12 -2.29 14.67 1.94
N VAL A 13 -2.01 13.70 1.06
CA VAL A 13 -2.60 13.57 -0.28
C VAL A 13 -2.89 12.11 -0.65
N ASP A 14 -2.92 11.20 0.33
CA ASP A 14 -3.20 9.77 0.13
C ASP A 14 -2.34 9.09 -0.96
N ALA A 15 -1.10 9.54 -1.16
CA ALA A 15 -0.24 9.03 -2.23
C ALA A 15 0.37 7.66 -1.93
N ILE A 16 0.72 7.39 -0.67
CA ILE A 16 1.19 6.09 -0.22
C ILE A 16 0.17 5.50 0.75
N VAL A 17 -0.23 4.26 0.50
CA VAL A 17 -1.23 3.54 1.28
C VAL A 17 -0.77 2.12 1.52
N GLU A 18 -1.21 1.52 2.62
CA GLU A 18 -0.98 0.12 2.94
C GLU A 18 -2.13 -0.70 2.36
N GLY A 19 -1.89 -1.28 1.17
CA GLY A 19 -2.89 -2.09 0.48
C GLY A 19 -3.22 -3.40 1.22
N PRO A 20 -4.34 -4.07 0.86
CA PRO A 20 -4.84 -5.23 1.61
C PRO A 20 -4.06 -6.53 1.35
N ASN A 21 -3.17 -6.55 0.35
CA ASN A 21 -2.46 -7.76 -0.06
C ASN A 21 -1.39 -8.17 0.96
N PHE A 22 -1.53 -9.36 1.54
CA PHE A 22 -0.56 -9.96 2.45
C PHE A 22 0.19 -11.16 1.85
N GLU A 23 -0.25 -11.69 0.71
CA GLU A 23 0.32 -12.88 0.06
C GLU A 23 1.38 -12.48 -0.98
N PHE A 24 2.55 -12.04 -0.50
CA PHE A 24 3.66 -11.62 -1.36
C PHE A 24 5.03 -12.16 -0.89
N ALA A 25 5.04 -13.34 -0.26
CA ALA A 25 6.30 -14.01 0.06
C ALA A 25 7.13 -14.24 -1.22
N THR A 26 8.45 -14.08 -1.11
CA THR A 26 9.40 -14.19 -2.23
C THR A 26 10.55 -15.12 -1.86
N GLU A 27 11.21 -15.65 -2.88
CA GLU A 27 12.32 -16.60 -2.70
C GLU A 27 13.65 -15.90 -2.42
N THR A 28 13.82 -14.66 -2.91
CA THR A 28 15.02 -13.85 -2.68
C THR A 28 14.72 -12.59 -1.86
N ARG A 29 15.75 -12.07 -1.19
CA ARG A 29 15.63 -10.85 -0.37
C ARG A 29 15.44 -9.61 -1.22
N GLU A 30 16.10 -9.58 -2.37
CA GLU A 30 16.16 -8.46 -3.30
C GLU A 30 14.79 -8.14 -3.89
N GLU A 31 13.93 -9.17 -4.05
CA GLU A 31 12.55 -8.98 -4.47
C GLU A 31 11.73 -8.13 -3.48
N LEU A 32 12.12 -8.07 -2.21
CA LEU A 32 11.50 -7.23 -1.16
C LEU A 32 12.05 -5.80 -1.13
N TYR A 33 13.06 -5.47 -1.95
CA TYR A 33 13.50 -4.09 -2.15
C TYR A 33 12.63 -3.43 -3.21
N PHE A 34 11.55 -2.80 -2.78
CA PHE A 34 10.58 -2.21 -3.68
C PHE A 34 11.08 -0.85 -4.19
N SER A 35 11.19 -0.72 -5.51
CA SER A 35 11.39 0.55 -6.19
C SER A 35 10.06 1.31 -6.35
N LYS A 36 10.14 2.56 -6.79
CA LYS A 36 8.95 3.37 -7.11
C LYS A 36 8.08 2.68 -8.17
N GLU A 37 8.69 2.10 -9.21
CA GLU A 37 7.99 1.44 -10.31
C GLU A 37 7.19 0.23 -9.81
N LYS A 38 7.77 -0.55 -8.89
CA LYS A 38 7.07 -1.69 -8.27
C LYS A 38 5.89 -1.23 -7.41
N LEU A 39 6.06 -0.15 -6.65
CA LEU A 39 4.97 0.42 -5.83
C LEU A 39 3.83 0.96 -6.70
N LEU A 40 4.15 1.64 -7.81
CA LEU A 40 3.14 2.10 -8.76
C LEU A 40 2.38 0.94 -9.41
N ALA A 41 3.08 -0.11 -9.85
CA ALA A 41 2.44 -1.29 -10.41
C ALA A 41 1.53 -2.01 -9.40
N ASN A 42 1.90 -2.01 -8.12
CA ASN A 42 1.02 -2.50 -7.05
C ASN A 42 -0.22 -1.62 -6.89
N GLY A 43 -0.06 -0.29 -6.92
CA GLY A 43 -1.17 0.67 -6.90
C GLY A 43 -2.15 0.39 -8.04
N ASP A 44 -1.67 0.34 -9.28
CA ASP A 44 -2.50 0.06 -10.46
C ASP A 44 -3.25 -1.27 -10.34
N ARG A 45 -2.59 -2.31 -9.80
CA ARG A 45 -3.20 -3.64 -9.61
C ARG A 45 -4.33 -3.64 -8.58
N TRP A 46 -4.16 -2.90 -7.48
CA TRP A 46 -5.04 -2.96 -6.31
C TRP A 46 -5.95 -1.73 -6.14
N GLU A 47 -5.90 -0.76 -7.06
CA GLU A 47 -6.58 0.54 -6.98
C GLU A 47 -8.06 0.41 -6.60
N ARG A 48 -8.81 -0.51 -7.22
CA ARG A 48 -10.24 -0.68 -6.93
C ARG A 48 -10.51 -1.08 -5.49
N GLU A 49 -9.69 -1.97 -4.93
CA GLU A 49 -9.87 -2.46 -3.57
C GLU A 49 -9.37 -1.43 -2.55
N ILE A 50 -8.22 -0.82 -2.85
CA ILE A 50 -7.69 0.31 -2.08
C ILE A 50 -8.75 1.42 -1.98
N ALA A 51 -9.28 1.89 -3.10
CA ALA A 51 -10.28 2.96 -3.12
C ALA A 51 -11.55 2.59 -2.33
N SER A 52 -12.01 1.33 -2.42
CA SER A 52 -13.14 0.84 -1.63
C SER A 52 -12.85 0.89 -0.12
N ASN A 53 -11.67 0.45 0.29
CA ASN A 53 -11.26 0.45 1.70
C ASN A 53 -11.07 1.88 2.22
N LEU A 54 -10.45 2.75 1.43
CA LEU A 54 -10.27 4.16 1.75
C LEU A 54 -11.62 4.87 1.95
N ALA A 55 -12.62 4.58 1.11
CA ALA A 55 -13.95 5.14 1.23
C ALA A 55 -14.69 4.65 2.49
N ALA A 56 -14.51 3.38 2.84
CA ALA A 56 -15.10 2.80 4.05
C ALA A 56 -14.44 3.36 5.34
N ASP A 57 -13.13 3.61 5.30
CA ASP A 57 -12.34 4.07 6.46
C ASP A 57 -12.33 5.60 6.63
N ALA A 58 -12.68 6.36 5.59
CA ALA A 58 -12.73 7.84 5.60
C ALA A 58 -13.45 8.49 6.80
N PRO A 59 -14.48 7.90 7.43
CA PRO A 59 -15.10 8.49 8.63
C PRO A 59 -14.24 8.43 9.91
N TYR A 60 -13.22 7.58 9.94
CA TYR A 60 -12.42 7.29 11.13
C TYR A 60 -11.02 7.92 11.09
N ARG A 61 -10.72 8.72 10.06
CA ARG A 61 -9.41 9.32 9.79
C ARG A 61 -9.52 10.73 9.24
#